data_AF-A0A2V7RQE4-F1
#
_entry.id   AF-A0A2V7RQE4-F1
#
_cell.length_a   1.000
_cell.length_b   1.000
_cell.length_c   1.000
_cell.angle_alpha   90.00
_cell.angle_beta   90.00
_cell.angle_gamma   90.00
#
_symmetry.space_group_name_H-M   'P 1'
#
loop_
_entity.id
_entity.type
_entity.pdbx_description
1 polymer ?
#
loop_
_entity_poly.entity_id
_entity_poly.type
_entity_poly.pdbx_seq_one_letter_code
_entity_poly.pdbx_strand_id
1 'polypeptide(L)' 'ILVDRDPEGYLLQIFSRNVQDRPTVFYEIIQRKGARGFGKGNFRALFEAIEREQAARGNL' A
#
# COMPACT_ATOMS: atom_id res chain seq x y z
N ILE A 1 -0.19 7.97 5.29
CA ILE A 1 0.88 7.05 5.71
C ILE A 1 0.23 5.97 6.56
N LEU A 2 0.45 4.70 6.21
CA LEU A 2 -0.06 3.53 6.91
C LEU A 2 0.98 3.06 7.93
N VAL A 3 0.54 2.54 9.07
CA VAL A 3 1.41 2.12 10.18
C VAL A 3 1.09 0.68 10.54
N ASP A 4 2.10 -0.18 10.54
CA ASP A 4 2.01 -1.54 11.07
C ASP A 4 3.10 -1.76 12.12
N ARG A 5 2.86 -2.64 13.09
CA ARG A 5 3.75 -2.88 14.23
C ARG A 5 3.95 -4.37 14.44
N ASP A 6 5.20 -4.79 14.56
CA ASP A 6 5.57 -6.14 15.00
C ASP A 6 6.26 -6.05 16.37
N PRO A 7 6.47 -7.18 17.09
CA PRO A 7 7.12 -7.17 18.39
C PRO A 7 8.53 -6.55 18.39
N GLU A 8 9.20 -6.53 17.23
CA GLU A 8 10.58 -6.05 17.07
C GLU A 8 10.65 -4.59 16.60
N GLY A 9 9.54 -3.97 16.22
CA GLY A 9 9.58 -2.68 15.54
C GLY A 9 8.28 -2.18 14.92
N TYR A 10 8.40 -1.23 13.99
CA TYR A 10 7.28 -0.72 13.19
C TYR A 10 7.66 -0.47 11.73
N LEU A 11 6.61 -0.39 10.91
CA LEU A 11 6.64 -0.11 9.49
C LEU A 11 5.79 1.13 9.22
N LEU A 12 6.34 2.07 8.45
CA LEU A 12 5.60 3.17 7.85
C LEU A 12 5.57 2.95 6.35
N GLN A 13 4.37 2.91 5.76
CA GLN A 13 4.18 2.65 4.33
C GLN A 13 3.35 3.77 3.69
N ILE A 14 3.69 4.13 2.46
CA ILE A 14 2.87 4.98 1.60
C ILE A 14 2.96 4.47 0.16
N PHE A 15 1.82 4.46 -0.52
CA PHE A 15 1.71 4.02 -1.92
C PHE A 15 1.42 5.23 -2.79
N SER A 16 2.08 5.30 -3.95
CA SER A 16 1.75 6.29 -4.97
C SER A 16 0.46 5.91 -5.70
N ARG A 17 -0.10 6.87 -6.45
CA ARG A 17 -1.01 6.52 -7.55
C ARG A 17 -0.26 5.74 -8.63
N ASN A 18 -1.00 5.17 -9.58
CA ASN A 18 -0.43 4.59 -10.78
C ASN A 18 0.44 5.62 -11.51
N VAL A 19 1.62 5.19 -11.98
CA VAL A 19 2.61 6.08 -12.62
C VAL A 19 2.40 6.21 -14.13
N GLN A 20 1.43 5.46 -14.65
CA GLN A 20 1.00 5.43 -16.04
C GLN A 20 -0.53 5.51 -16.08
N ASP A 21 -1.07 5.87 -17.23
CA ASP A 21 -2.54 5.90 -17.44
C ASP A 21 -3.17 4.53 -17.22
N ARG A 22 -2.45 3.47 -17.64
CA ARG A 22 -2.83 2.09 -17.37
C ARG A 22 -2.47 1.72 -15.92
N PRO A 23 -3.39 1.17 -15.13
CA PRO A 23 -3.18 0.90 -13.70
C PRO A 23 -2.39 -0.39 -13.48
N THR A 24 -1.12 -0.41 -13.90
CA THR A 24 -0.24 -1.59 -13.84
C THR A 24 0.96 -1.41 -12.94
N VAL A 25 1.45 -0.17 -12.79
CA VAL A 25 2.67 0.12 -12.03
C VAL A 25 2.42 1.26 -11.06
N PHE A 26 2.84 1.05 -9.80
CA PHE A 26 2.86 2.05 -8.74
C PHE A 26 4.12 1.84 -7.89
N TYR A 27 4.44 2.83 -7.06
CA TYR A 27 5.55 2.76 -6.12
C TYR A 27 5.06 2.62 -4.69
N GLU A 28 5.83 1.88 -3.90
CA GLU A 28 5.73 1.84 -2.44
C GLU A 28 6.97 2.50 -1.85
N ILE A 29 6.76 3.38 -0.88
CA ILE A 29 7.83 3.89 -0.01
C ILE A 29 7.61 3.28 1.37
N ILE A 30 8.62 2.58 1.87
CA ILE A 30 8.60 1.88 3.15
C ILE A 30 9.77 2.31 4.04
N GLN A 31 9.45 2.71 5.27
CA GLN A 31 10.43 2.92 6.33
C GLN A 31 10.28 1.83 7.39
N ARG A 32 11.41 1.23 7.76
CA ARG A 32 11.49 0.15 8.73
C ARG A 32 12.29 0.61 9.94
N LYS A 33 11.77 0.35 11.14
CA LYS A 33 12.56 0.45 12.37
C LYS A 33 12.38 -0.84 13.16
N GLY A 34 13.37 -1.73 13.07
CA GLY A 34 13.36 -3.05 13.71
C GLY A 34 12.46 -4.09 13.02
N ALA A 35 11.35 -3.65 12.41
CA ALA A 35 10.39 -4.55 11.79
C ALA A 35 10.92 -5.26 10.54
N ARG A 36 10.83 -6.59 10.55
CA ARG A 36 11.29 -7.48 9.46
C ARG A 36 10.16 -8.00 8.58
N GLY A 37 8.91 -7.85 9.04
CA GLY A 37 7.71 -8.29 8.30
C GLY A 37 7.33 -7.40 7.12
N PHE A 38 6.21 -7.69 6.46
CA PHE A 38 5.74 -6.96 5.26
C PHE A 38 4.58 -5.99 5.52
N GLY A 39 4.12 -5.89 6.77
CA GLY A 39 2.98 -5.04 7.11
C GLY A 39 1.66 -5.55 6.52
N LYS A 40 1.24 -6.77 6.90
CA LYS A 40 0.06 -7.45 6.30
C LYS A 40 -1.22 -6.62 6.39
N GLY A 41 -1.37 -5.80 7.44
CA GLY A 41 -2.54 -4.92 7.57
C GLY A 41 -2.60 -3.85 6.48
N ASN A 42 -1.44 -3.38 6.02
CA ASN A 42 -1.34 -2.30 5.04
C ASN A 42 -1.70 -2.76 3.62
N PHE A 43 -1.53 -4.05 3.31
CA PHE A 43 -1.94 -4.63 2.03
C PHE A 43 -3.45 -4.56 1.81
N ARG A 44 -4.26 -4.82 2.84
CA ARG A 44 -5.72 -4.74 2.71
C ARG A 44 -6.16 -3.31 2.38
N ALA A 45 -5.62 -2.32 3.09
CA ALA A 45 -5.91 -0.92 2.84
C ALA A 45 -5.49 -0.45 1.43
N LEU A 46 -4.39 -1.00 0.90
CA LEU A 46 -3.96 -0.78 -0.49
C LEU A 46 -4.96 -1.36 -1.49
N PHE A 47 -5.36 -2.62 -1.32
CA PHE A 47 -6.34 -3.27 -2.22
C PHE A 47 -7.67 -2.52 -2.23
N GLU A 48 -8.20 -2.15 -1.06
CA GLU A 48 -9.45 -1.38 -0.96
C GLU A 48 -9.36 0.02 -1.60
N ALA A 49 -8.16 0.61 -1.66
CA ALA A 49 -7.93 1.88 -2.35
C ALA A 49 -7.88 1.69 -3.88
N ILE A 50 -7.23 0.62 -4.35
CA ILE A 50 -7.16 0.27 -5.78
C ILE A 50 -8.54 -0.12 -6.31
N GLU A 51 -9.31 -0.94 -5.59
CA GLU A 51 -10.66 -1.34 -5.99
C GLU A 51 -11.60 -0.13 -6.12
N ARG A 52 -11.53 0.83 -5.20
CA ARG A 52 -12.27 2.09 -5.31
C ARG A 52 -11.88 2.88 -6.56
N GLU A 53 -10.59 2.91 -6.90
CA GLU A 53 -10.12 3.59 -8.12
C GLU A 53 -10.58 2.86 -9.38
N GLN A 54 -10.58 1.52 -9.39
CA GLN A 54 -11.08 0.74 -10.53
C GLN A 54 -12.60 0.85 -10.71
N ALA A 55 -13.36 0.85 -9.62
CA ALA A 55 -14.81 1.07 -9.64
C ALA A 55 -15.16 2.45 -10.22
N ALA A 56 -14.41 3.49 -9.85
CA ALA A 56 -14.59 4.83 -10.38
C ALA A 56 -14.26 4.94 -11.89
N ARG A 57 -13.38 4.07 -12.41
CA ARG A 57 -13.03 4.01 -13.84
C ARG A 57 -14.00 3.16 -14.66
N GLY A 58 -14.88 2.39 -14.03
CA GLY A 58 -15.90 1.57 -14.70
C GLY A 58 -15.41 0.19 -15.18
N ASN A 59 -14.34 -0.34 -14.60
CA ASN A 59 -13.67 -1.56 -15.08
C ASN A 59 -13.77 -2.74 -14.08
N LEU A 60 -14.81 -2.80 -13.25
CA LEU A 60 -15.04 -3.91 -12.32
C LEU A 60 -15.90 -5.02 -12.94
#